data_AF-A0A645EZ44-F1
#
_entry.id   AF-A0A645EZ44-F1
#
_cell.length_a   1.000
_cell.length_b   1.000
_cell.length_c   1.000
_cell.angle_alpha   90.00
_cell.angle_beta   90.00
_cell.angle_gamma   90.00
#
_symmetry.space_group_name_H-M   'P 1'
#
loop_
_entity.id
_entity.type
_entity.pdbx_description
1 polymer ?
#
loop_
_entity_poly.entity_id
_entity_poly.type
_entity_poly.pdbx_seq_one_letter_code
_entity_poly.pdbx_strand_id
1 'polypeptide(L)' 'MVTEMGSIWLYAVPMAFVTTLVFHLPIYFAVFLVKTEDLIKFFILIKRFWSKKWAKNVIHDI' A
#
# COMPACT_ATOMS: atom_id res chain seq x y z
N MET A 1 2.89 -7.04 8.28
CA MET A 1 3.08 -5.99 9.31
C MET A 1 3.87 -4.82 8.77
N VAL A 2 5.12 -4.99 8.31
CA VAL A 2 5.93 -3.87 7.77
C VAL A 2 5.26 -3.16 6.58
N THR A 3 4.63 -3.91 5.66
CA THR A 3 3.94 -3.33 4.50
C THR A 3 2.73 -2.47 4.88
N GLU A 4 1.96 -2.89 5.90
CA GLU A 4 0.78 -2.15 6.37
C GLU A 4 1.20 -0.82 7.02
N MET A 5 2.13 -0.88 7.97
CA MET A 5 2.60 0.32 8.67
C MET A 5 3.38 1.25 7.73
N GLY A 6 4.21 0.69 6.85
CA GLY A 6 5.00 1.47 5.90
C GLY A 6 4.13 2.21 4.88
N SER A 7 3.08 1.57 4.38
CA SER A 7 2.18 2.21 3.40
C SER A 7 1.42 3.39 4.02
N ILE A 8 0.96 3.26 5.26
CA ILE A 8 0.21 4.33 5.94
C ILE A 8 1.08 5.58 6.12
N TRP A 9 2.29 5.39 6.66
CA TRP A 9 3.17 6.50 6.96
C TRP A 9 3.86 7.09 5.72
N LEU A 10 4.20 6.28 4.72
CA LEU A 10 4.89 6.75 3.52
C LEU A 10 3.94 7.25 2.43
N TYR A 11 2.68 6.83 2.43
CA TYR A 11 1.72 7.17 1.39
C TYR A 11 0.45 7.83 1.92
N ALA A 12 -0.34 7.16 2.76
CA ALA A 12 -1.65 7.65 3.17
C ALA A 12 -1.57 9.01 3.91
N VAL A 13 -0.66 9.12 4.88
CA VAL A 13 -0.49 10.34 5.69
C VAL A 13 0.01 11.52 4.82
N PRO A 14 1.11 11.39 4.04
CA PRO A 14 1.54 12.45 3.12
C PRO A 14 0.47 12.85 2.10
N MET A 15 -0.27 11.88 1.53
CA MET A 15 -1.31 12.19 0.54
C MET A 15 -2.48 12.95 1.15
N ALA A 16 -2.90 12.62 2.37
CA ALA A 16 -3.95 13.38 3.05
C ALA A 16 -3.55 14.85 3.23
N PHE A 17 -2.30 15.12 3.61
CA PHE A 17 -1.79 16.48 3.74
C PHE A 17 -1.66 17.20 2.40
N VAL A 18 -1.13 16.55 1.36
CA VAL A 18 -0.98 17.16 0.04
C VAL A 18 -2.33 17.50 -0.59
N THR A 19 -3.32 16.61 -0.47
CA THR A 19 -4.65 16.83 -1.05
C THR A 19 -5.39 17.99 -0.39
N THR A 20 -5.26 18.15 0.94
CA THR A 20 -5.86 19.28 1.66
C THR A 20 -5.04 20.56 1.55
N LEU A 21 -3.73 20.54 1.79
CA LEU A 21 -2.90 21.75 1.91
C LEU A 21 -2.43 22.32 0.57
N VAL A 22 -2.14 21.47 -0.43
CA VAL A 22 -1.60 21.93 -1.71
C VAL A 22 -2.71 22.12 -2.73
N PHE A 23 -3.61 21.14 -2.83
CA PHE A 23 -4.65 21.13 -3.84
C PHE A 23 -5.99 21.72 -3.39
N HIS A 24 -6.20 21.90 -2.08
CA HIS A 24 -7.47 22.35 -1.48
C HIS A 24 -8.68 21.59 -2.04
N LEU A 25 -8.51 20.29 -2.29
CA LEU A 25 -9.55 19.45 -2.86
C LEU A 25 -10.62 19.10 -1.80
N PRO A 26 -11.87 18.91 -2.21
CA PRO A 26 -12.92 18.46 -1.29
C PRO A 26 -12.59 17.08 -0.71
N ILE A 27 -13.08 16.84 0.52
CA ILE A 27 -12.75 15.65 1.33
C ILE A 27 -12.97 14.32 0.59
N TYR A 28 -13.95 14.26 -0.31
CA TYR A 28 -14.26 13.07 -1.10
C TYR A 28 -13.08 12.60 -1.96
N PHE A 29 -12.40 13.53 -2.63
CA PHE A 29 -11.22 13.20 -3.44
C PHE A 29 -10.02 12.86 -2.58
N ALA A 30 -9.84 13.55 -1.44
CA ALA A 30 -8.80 13.23 -0.48
C ALA A 30 -8.93 11.78 0.02
N VAL A 31 -10.13 11.36 0.42
CA VAL A 31 -10.41 9.99 0.88
C VAL A 31 -10.17 8.98 -0.25
N PHE A 32 -10.60 9.26 -1.48
CA PHE A 32 -10.37 8.37 -2.62
C PHE A 32 -8.87 8.15 -2.88
N LEU A 33 -8.10 9.23 -2.87
CA LEU A 33 -6.65 9.18 -3.08
C LEU A 33 -5.92 8.46 -1.94
N VAL A 34 -6.32 8.71 -0.70
CA VAL A 34 -5.77 7.98 0.46
C VAL A 34 -6.10 6.49 0.36
N LYS A 35 -7.32 6.11 -0.05
CA LYS A 35 -7.71 4.71 -0.24
C LYS A 35 -6.99 3.99 -1.37
N THR A 36 -6.32 4.72 -2.27
CA THR A 36 -5.43 4.14 -3.27
C THR A 36 -4.23 3.41 -2.64
N GLU A 37 -3.92 3.68 -1.37
CA GLU A 37 -3.03 2.88 -0.52
C GLU A 37 -3.29 1.37 -0.63
N ASP A 38 -4.55 0.95 -0.56
CA ASP A 38 -4.91 -0.47 -0.56
C ASP A 38 -4.55 -1.13 -1.90
N LEU A 39 -4.58 -0.36 -3.00
CA LEU A 39 -4.09 -0.83 -4.30
C LEU A 39 -2.57 -1.00 -4.29
N ILE A 40 -1.81 -0.09 -3.68
CA ILE A 40 -0.35 -0.21 -3.56
C ILE A 40 0.00 -1.49 -2.80
N LYS A 41 -0.70 -1.76 -1.69
CA LYS A 41 -0.56 -3.01 -0.95
C LYS A 41 -0.89 -4.23 -1.82
N PHE A 42 -2.00 -4.19 -2.55
CA PHE A 42 -2.37 -5.26 -3.48
C PHE A 42 -1.25 -5.55 -4.50
N PHE A 43 -0.63 -4.53 -5.09
CA PHE A 43 0.52 -4.71 -5.99
C PHE A 43 1.77 -5.26 -5.30
N ILE A 44 2.03 -4.87 -4.06
CA ILE A 44 3.16 -5.43 -3.29
C ILE A 44 2.90 -6.90 -2.96
N LEU A 45 1.67 -7.24 -2.55
CA LEU A 45 1.26 -8.61 -2.26
C LEU A 45 1.27 -9.49 -3.51
N ILE A 46 0.79 -9.00 -4.66
CA ILE A 46 0.80 -9.77 -5.92
C ILE A 46 2.25 -10.04 -6.37
N LYS A 47 3.14 -9.04 -6.28
CA LYS A 47 4.56 -9.21 -6.58
C LYS A 47 5.21 -10.21 -5.65
N ARG A 48 4.87 -10.18 -4.35
CA ARG A 48 5.35 -11.15 -3.35
C ARG A 48 4.85 -12.56 -3.66
N PHE A 49 3.58 -12.69 -4.06
CA PHE A 49 2.97 -13.96 -4.42
C PHE A 49 3.61 -14.56 -5.68
N TRP A 50 3.82 -13.75 -6.72
CA TRP A 50 4.48 -14.14 -7.95
C TRP A 50 5.95 -14.52 -7.77
N SER A 51 6.61 -14.01 -6.74
CA SER A 51 7.99 -14.40 -6.46
C SER A 51 8.16 -15.90 -6.17
N LYS A 52 7.09 -16.67 -5.90
CA LYS A 52 7.05 -18.13 -5.65
C LYS A 52 8.05 -18.66 -4.61
N LYS A 53 8.83 -17.79 -3.96
CA LYS A 53 9.77 -18.14 -2.90
C LYS A 53 9.07 -18.84 -1.74
N TRP A 54 7.80 -18.50 -1.50
CA TRP A 54 6.99 -19.17 -0.49
C TRP A 54 6.81 -20.66 -0.80
N ALA A 55 6.43 -21.02 -2.03
CA ALA A 55 6.28 -22.43 -2.42
C ALA A 55 7.61 -23.20 -2.40
N LYS A 56 8.70 -22.57 -2.84
CA LYS A 56 10.02 -23.22 -2.85
C LYS A 56 10.58 -23.43 -1.43
N ASN A 57 10.21 -22.58 -0.47
CA ASN A 57 10.59 -22.72 0.93
C ASN A 57 9.82 -23.84 1.65
N VAL A 58 8.60 -24.16 1.20
CA VAL A 58 7.80 -25.26 1.77
C VAL A 58 8.32 -26.64 1.31
N ILE A 59 8.83 -26.73 0.08
CA ILE A 59 9.31 -28.02 -0.48
C ILE A 59 10.71 -28.37 0.02
N HIS A 60 11.50 -27.39 0.49
CA HIS A 60 12.83 -27.67 1.05
C HIS A 60 12.81 -28.19 2.49
N ASP A 61 11.64 -28.13 3.14
CA ASP A 61 11.40 -28.60 4.52
C ASP A 61 10.72 -29.99 4.55
N ILE A 62 10.73 -30.72 3.43
CA ILE A 62 10.26 -32.11 3.28
C ILE A 62 11.43 -32.97 2.81
#